data_AF-A0A815YRK7-F1
#
_entry.id   AF-A0A815YRK7-F1
#
_cell.length_a   1.000
_cell.length_b   1.000
_cell.length_c   1.000
_cell.angle_alpha   90.00
_cell.angle_beta   90.00
_cell.angle_gamma   90.00
#
_symmetry.space_group_name_H-M   'P 1'
#
loop_
_entity.id
_entity.type
_entity.pdbx_description
1 polymer ?
#
loop_
_entity_poly.entity_id
_entity_poly.type
_entity_poly.pdbx_seq_one_letter_code
_entity_poly.pdbx_strand_id
1 'polypeptide(L)' 'MSGEIYIGGAGVARGYLNHPQLTAEKFIANPFASIDKHPRLYKTGDLGRYLPNGNIEYLN' A
#
# COMPACT_ATOMS: atom_id res chain seq x y z
N MET A 1 9.65 -0.46 15.22
CA MET A 1 8.19 -0.52 15.46
C MET A 1 7.54 -1.18 14.26
N SER A 2 6.44 -1.91 14.45
CA SER A 2 5.66 -2.52 13.37
C SER A 2 4.54 -1.60 12.88
N GLY A 3 4.04 -1.84 11.68
CA GLY A 3 2.89 -1.17 11.09
C GLY A 3 2.30 -1.97 9.93
N GLU A 4 1.18 -1.51 9.38
CA GLU A 4 0.58 -2.13 8.18
C GLU A 4 1.42 -1.80 6.93
N ILE A 5 1.60 -2.79 6.06
CA ILE A 5 2.31 -2.66 4.78
C ILE A 5 1.35 -2.10 3.72
N TYR A 6 1.79 -1.07 2.99
CA TYR A 6 1.05 -0.51 1.85
C TYR A 6 1.94 -0.52 0.60
N ILE A 7 1.35 -0.82 -0.54
CA ILE A 7 2.09 -0.93 -1.82
C ILE A 7 1.70 0.20 -2.77
N GLY A 8 2.70 0.93 -3.26
CA GLY A 8 2.57 1.95 -4.31
C GLY A 8 3.21 1.52 -5.63
N GLY A 9 3.28 2.44 -6.60
CA GLY A 9 3.99 2.23 -7.85
C GLY A 9 3.16 1.68 -9.02
N ALA A 10 3.84 1.44 -10.15
CA ALA A 10 3.21 1.07 -11.42
C ALA A 10 2.46 -0.27 -11.39
N GLY A 11 2.80 -1.16 -10.45
CA GLY A 11 2.14 -2.46 -10.28
C GLY A 11 0.78 -2.40 -9.56
N VAL A 12 0.39 -1.25 -9.02
CA VAL A 12 -0.91 -1.11 -8.33
C VAL A 12 -2.05 -1.19 -9.34
N ALA A 13 -2.97 -2.13 -9.11
CA ALA A 13 -4.12 -2.35 -9.98
C ALA A 13 -5.06 -1.14 -10.03
N ARG A 14 -5.95 -1.12 -11.04
CA ARG A 14 -6.99 -0.08 -11.15
C ARG A 14 -8.03 -0.16 -10.02
N GLY A 15 -8.26 -1.37 -9.51
CA GLY A 15 -9.27 -1.71 -8.52
C GLY A 15 -9.79 -3.12 -8.75
N TYR A 16 -10.85 -3.48 -8.03
CA TYR A 16 -11.61 -4.71 -8.22
C TYR A 16 -12.74 -4.48 -9.22
N LEU A 17 -12.79 -5.27 -10.28
CA LEU A 17 -13.85 -5.20 -11.29
C LEU A 17 -15.23 -5.40 -10.65
N ASN A 18 -16.19 -4.53 -10.92
CA ASN A 18 -17.55 -4.54 -10.38
C ASN A 18 -17.67 -4.38 -8.85
N HIS A 19 -16.58 -4.00 -8.15
CA HIS A 19 -16.59 -3.76 -6.70
C HIS A 19 -16.01 -2.38 -6.35
N PRO A 20 -16.72 -1.28 -6.69
CA PRO A 20 -16.20 0.08 -6.50
C PRO A 20 -16.02 0.45 -5.02
N GLN A 21 -16.89 -0.03 -4.12
CA GLN A 21 -16.78 0.26 -2.69
C GLN A 21 -15.52 -0.39 -2.10
N LEU A 22 -15.29 -1.68 -2.38
CA LEU A 22 -14.09 -2.39 -1.93
C LEU A 22 -12.83 -1.79 -2.57
N THR A 23 -12.93 -1.31 -3.81
CA THR A 23 -11.83 -0.58 -4.47
C THR A 23 -11.48 0.69 -3.69
N ALA A 24 -12.47 1.51 -3.32
CA ALA A 24 -12.23 2.72 -2.56
C ALA A 24 -11.67 2.43 -1.15
N GLU A 25 -12.07 1.32 -0.54
CA GLU A 25 -11.55 0.90 0.77
C GLU A 25 -10.08 0.45 0.71
N LYS A 26 -9.70 -0.33 -0.31
CA LYS A 26 -8.36 -0.92 -0.41
C LYS A 26 -7.36 -0.08 -1.20
N PHE A 27 -7.81 0.79 -2.11
CA PHE A 27 -6.95 1.63 -2.96
C PHE A 27 -7.12 3.10 -2.57
N ILE A 28 -6.34 3.53 -1.59
CA ILE A 28 -6.45 4.87 -0.98
C ILE A 28 -5.57 5.89 -1.69
N ALA A 29 -5.82 7.19 -1.46
CA ALA A 29 -4.95 8.26 -1.92
C ALA A 29 -3.54 8.11 -1.32
N ASN A 30 -2.51 8.34 -2.13
CA ASN A 30 -1.12 8.32 -1.68
C ASN A 30 -0.80 9.64 -0.94
N PRO A 31 -0.56 9.62 0.39
CA PRO A 31 -0.19 10.83 1.13
C PRO A 31 1.21 11.34 0.75
N PHE A 32 2.02 10.54 0.07
CA PHE A 32 3.37 10.86 -0.38
C PHE A 32 3.42 11.32 -1.84
N ALA A 33 2.29 11.75 -2.42
CA ALA A 33 2.20 12.15 -3.82
C ALA A 33 3.08 13.35 -4.22
N SER A 34 3.63 14.09 -3.25
CA SER A 34 4.62 15.15 -3.51
C SER A 34 6.01 14.61 -3.91
N ILE A 35 6.30 13.35 -3.56
CA ILE A 35 7.59 12.69 -3.83
C ILE A 35 7.45 11.42 -4.68
N ASP A 36 6.23 10.86 -4.80
CA ASP A 36 5.89 9.73 -5.67
C ASP A 36 4.84 10.15 -6.71
N LYS A 37 5.10 9.85 -7.98
CA LYS A 37 4.20 10.16 -9.10
C LYS A 37 2.93 9.30 -9.10
N HIS A 38 2.87 8.22 -8.32
CA HIS A 38 1.71 7.33 -8.26
C HIS A 38 0.69 7.82 -7.23
N PRO A 39 -0.57 8.08 -7.64
CA PRO A 39 -1.54 8.79 -6.80
C PRO A 39 -2.23 7.90 -5.76
N ARG A 40 -1.98 6.58 -5.76
CA ARG A 40 -2.70 5.62 -4.89
C ARG A 40 -1.78 4.60 -4.25
N LEU A 41 -2.19 4.11 -3.09
CA LEU A 41 -1.60 2.98 -2.37
C LEU A 41 -2.63 1.86 -2.20
N TYR A 42 -2.17 0.61 -2.26
CA TYR A 42 -2.95 -0.57 -1.91
C TYR A 42 -2.73 -0.97 -0.46
N LYS A 43 -3.82 -1.13 0.29
CA LYS A 43 -3.85 -1.66 1.67
C LYS A 43 -3.75 -3.18 1.65
N THR A 44 -2.62 -3.73 2.08
CA THR A 44 -2.41 -5.19 2.08
C THR A 44 -3.15 -5.87 3.24
N GLY A 45 -3.28 -5.19 4.38
CA GLY A 45 -3.70 -5.80 5.64
C GLY A 45 -2.60 -6.59 6.37
N ASP A 46 -1.40 -6.68 5.78
CA ASP A 46 -0.25 -7.38 6.35
C ASP A 46 0.53 -6.48 7.32
N LEU A 47 1.02 -7.03 8.43
CA LEU A 47 1.94 -6.32 9.32
C LEU A 47 3.39 -6.54 8.91
N GLY A 48 4.19 -5.49 9.04
CA GLY A 48 5.63 -5.56 8.82
C GLY A 48 6.41 -4.55 9.64
N ARG A 49 7.74 -4.67 9.57
CA ARG A 49 8.67 -3.66 10.09
C ARG A 49 9.88 -3.52 9.19
N TYR A 50 10.42 -2.32 9.12
CA TYR A 50 11.75 -2.10 8.55
C TYR A 50 12.82 -2.61 9.51
N LEU A 51 13.79 -3.32 8.94
CA LEU A 51 15.04 -3.70 9.58
C LEU A 51 16.09 -2.60 9.35
N PRO A 52 17.17 -2.52 10.18
CA PRO A 52 18.21 -1.50 10.02
C PRO A 52 18.92 -1.52 8.65
N ASN A 53 18.90 -2.67 7.96
CA ASN A 53 19.47 -2.82 6.63
C ASN A 53 18.52 -2.42 5.48
N GLY A 54 17.33 -1.88 5.80
CA GLY A 54 16.33 -1.45 4.82
C GLY A 54 15.39 -2.55 4.32
N ASN A 55 15.62 -3.82 4.69
CA ASN A 55 14.68 -4.89 4.38
C ASN A 55 13.39 -4.75 5.18
N ILE A 56 12.30 -5.30 4.65
CA ILE A 56 11.03 -5.42 5.35
C ILE A 56 10.90 -6.85 5.86
N GLU A 57 10.63 -7.00 7.15
CA GLU A 57 10.23 -8.27 7.75
C GLU A 57 8.71 -8.30 7.87
N TYR A 58 8.11 -9.41 7.44
CA TYR A 58 6.68 -9.71 7.55
C TYR A 58 6.37 -10.33 8.92
N LEU A 59 5.26 -9.95 9.55
CA LEU A 59 4.99 -10.18 10.97
C LEU A 59 3.61 -10.80 11.29
N ASN A 60 2.95 -11.50 10.36
CA ASN A 60 1.68 -12.17 10.68
C ASN A 60 1.83 -13.33 11.65
#